data_AF-F9XEE4-F1
#
_entry.id   AF-F9XEE4-F1
#
_cell.length_a   1.000
_cell.length_b   1.000
_cell.length_c   1.000
_cell.angle_alpha   90.00
_cell.angle_beta   90.00
_cell.angle_gamma   90.00
#
_symmetry.space_group_name_H-M   'P 1'
#
loop_
_entity.id
_entity.type
_entity.pdbx_description
1 polymer ?
#
loop_
_entity_poly.entity_id
_entity_poly.type
_entity_poly.pdbx_seq_one_letter_code
_entity_poly.pdbx_strand_id
1 'polypeptide(L)'
;YLEAHHLPSPFFAANAPVMEENSLPPHVAASRLAVIDATLELRDLSLGPKEVLIDMVCSKRKSTRRPSIALMSRSMFRWENGRGIAYAELARQLGVSDRAVTQLLRAAIAHRVFLESRPGYVAHSAASQMLAKDWMGAVVLDISPFFELHLARTADHGGKLETFYNTIDREPERARRFAAVMSHFQQGDGYYVHHVVEGYDWAALSRGAVVVDVGGSHGDTSVAIAERWPHLQFVVQDLTMLALFNAGDREAED
;
A
#
# COMPACT_ATOMS: atom_id res chain seq x y z
N TYR A 1 -25.58 10.72 9.49
CA TYR A 1 -25.05 11.11 8.17
C TYR A 1 -25.28 10.01 7.14
N LEU A 2 -24.63 8.84 7.24
CA LEU A 2 -24.77 7.78 6.22
C LEU A 2 -26.23 7.42 5.91
N GLU A 3 -27.04 7.17 6.94
CA GLU A 3 -28.46 6.88 6.80
C GLU A 3 -29.25 8.01 6.12
N ALA A 4 -29.03 9.27 6.54
CA ALA A 4 -29.68 10.45 5.99
C ALA A 4 -29.33 10.71 4.50
N HIS A 5 -28.21 10.19 4.03
CA HIS A 5 -27.76 10.30 2.64
C HIS A 5 -27.87 8.98 1.86
N HIS A 6 -28.55 7.97 2.42
CA HIS A 6 -28.71 6.64 1.83
C HIS A 6 -27.38 5.97 1.43
N LEU A 7 -26.31 6.26 2.18
CA LEU A 7 -25.00 5.65 1.98
C LEU A 7 -24.91 4.33 2.78
N PRO A 8 -24.25 3.30 2.22
CA PRO A 8 -24.08 2.02 2.91
C PRO A 8 -23.26 2.19 4.18
N SER A 9 -23.66 1.49 5.25
CA SER A 9 -22.85 1.39 6.45
C SER A 9 -21.60 0.52 6.19
N PRO A 10 -20.49 0.75 6.91
CA PRO A 10 -19.30 -0.08 6.78
C PRO A 10 -19.54 -1.49 7.34
N PHE A 11 -19.02 -2.50 6.65
CA PHE A 11 -19.02 -3.91 7.08
C PHE A 11 -17.81 -4.66 6.50
N PHE A 12 -17.59 -5.92 6.86
CA PHE A 12 -16.38 -6.67 6.47
C PHE A 12 -16.51 -7.52 5.21
N ALA A 13 -17.72 -7.81 4.74
CA ALA A 13 -17.94 -8.65 3.56
C ALA A 13 -17.36 -8.03 2.28
N ALA A 14 -17.15 -8.87 1.29
CA ALA A 14 -16.41 -8.56 0.06
C ALA A 14 -17.01 -7.39 -0.77
N ASN A 15 -18.29 -7.08 -0.58
CA ASN A 15 -19.01 -5.99 -1.23
C ASN A 15 -19.13 -4.73 -0.34
N ALA A 16 -18.34 -4.62 0.72
CA ALA A 16 -18.35 -3.43 1.57
C ALA A 16 -17.94 -2.18 0.79
N PRO A 17 -18.51 -1.01 1.11
CA PRO A 17 -18.05 0.24 0.53
C PRO A 17 -16.60 0.49 0.91
N VAL A 18 -15.77 0.83 -0.08
CA VAL A 18 -14.45 1.39 0.17
C VAL A 18 -14.65 2.86 0.55
N MET A 19 -14.24 3.22 1.76
CA MET A 19 -14.39 4.58 2.28
C MET A 19 -13.12 5.36 1.91
N GLU A 20 -13.19 6.14 0.83
CA GLU A 20 -12.11 7.05 0.44
C GLU A 20 -12.13 8.32 1.31
N GLU A 21 -10.97 8.89 1.60
CA GLU A 21 -10.79 9.96 2.59
C GLU A 21 -11.55 11.24 2.20
N ASN A 22 -11.61 11.56 0.91
CA ASN A 22 -12.36 12.70 0.35
C ASN A 22 -13.83 12.41 0.02
N SER A 23 -14.35 11.20 0.26
CA SER A 23 -15.76 10.87 -0.02
C SER A 23 -16.76 11.42 1.02
N LEU A 24 -16.25 11.93 2.15
CA LEU A 24 -17.04 12.38 3.29
C LEU A 24 -16.85 13.88 3.55
N PRO A 25 -17.92 14.60 3.97
CA PRO A 25 -17.76 15.98 4.41
C PRO A 25 -16.80 16.09 5.60
N PRO A 26 -16.09 17.23 5.76
CA PRO A 26 -15.05 17.41 6.77
C PRO A 26 -15.50 17.06 8.20
N HIS A 27 -16.73 17.41 8.60
CA HIS A 27 -17.25 17.11 9.93
C HIS A 27 -17.48 15.60 10.17
N VAL A 28 -17.81 14.84 9.12
CA VAL A 28 -17.97 13.38 9.18
C VAL A 28 -16.60 12.71 9.21
N ALA A 29 -15.64 13.19 8.41
CA ALA A 29 -14.27 12.73 8.43
C ALA A 29 -13.62 12.94 9.81
N ALA A 30 -13.80 14.11 10.42
CA ALA A 30 -13.34 14.40 11.78
C ALA A 30 -13.99 13.48 12.82
N SER A 31 -15.30 13.25 12.72
CA SER A 31 -16.02 12.32 13.61
C SER A 31 -15.50 10.89 13.48
N ARG A 32 -15.17 10.46 12.26
CA ARG A 32 -14.56 9.14 12.00
C ARG A 32 -13.19 9.01 12.67
N LEU A 33 -12.32 10.02 12.55
CA LEU A 33 -11.01 10.02 13.21
C LEU A 33 -11.17 9.95 14.73
N ALA A 34 -12.07 10.74 15.31
CA ALA A 34 -12.34 10.72 16.75
C ALA A 34 -12.78 9.33 17.26
N VAL A 35 -13.61 8.62 16.49
CA VAL A 35 -14.01 7.24 16.84
C VAL A 35 -12.82 6.28 16.75
N ILE A 36 -11.99 6.39 15.72
CA ILE A 36 -10.79 5.55 15.58
C ILE A 36 -9.88 5.75 16.80
N ASP A 37 -9.55 7.00 17.12
CA ASP A 37 -8.67 7.33 18.25
C ASP A 37 -9.23 6.85 19.58
N ALA A 38 -10.51 7.11 19.85
CA ALA A 38 -11.18 6.66 21.07
C ALA A 38 -11.19 5.12 21.19
N THR A 39 -11.35 4.39 20.08
CA THR A 39 -11.32 2.92 20.11
C THR A 39 -9.92 2.35 20.32
N LEU A 40 -8.88 3.03 19.82
CA LEU A 40 -7.48 2.67 20.09
C LEU A 40 -7.13 2.95 21.55
N GLU A 41 -7.51 4.12 22.07
CA GLU A 41 -7.31 4.47 23.48
C GLU A 41 -8.03 3.48 24.41
N LEU A 42 -9.32 3.21 24.16
CA LEU A 42 -10.09 2.23 24.94
C LEU A 42 -9.43 0.86 24.92
N ARG A 43 -8.95 0.41 23.76
CA ARG A 43 -8.25 -0.86 23.61
C ARG A 43 -7.00 -0.90 24.47
N ASP A 44 -6.16 0.12 24.37
CA ASP A 44 -4.86 0.15 25.05
C ASP A 44 -5.03 0.28 26.57
N LEU A 45 -6.02 1.07 27.02
CA LEU A 45 -6.42 1.12 28.43
C LEU A 45 -6.95 -0.23 28.94
N SER A 46 -7.75 -0.94 28.13
CA SER A 46 -8.32 -2.23 28.49
C SER A 46 -7.28 -3.35 28.57
N LEU A 47 -6.25 -3.29 27.73
CA LEU A 47 -5.12 -4.22 27.76
C LEU A 47 -4.19 -3.93 28.94
N GLY A 48 -3.95 -2.65 29.21
CA GLY A 48 -2.91 -2.22 30.13
C GLY A 48 -1.52 -2.20 29.47
N PRO A 49 -0.55 -1.47 30.06
CA PRO A 49 0.72 -1.16 29.41
C PRO A 49 1.58 -2.39 29.11
N LYS A 50 1.52 -3.42 29.96
CA LYS A 50 2.29 -4.66 29.75
C LYS A 50 1.80 -5.40 28.52
N GLU A 51 0.49 -5.64 28.42
CA GLU A 51 -0.11 -6.35 27.30
C GLU A 51 0.00 -5.52 26.01
N VAL A 52 -0.05 -4.19 26.08
CA VAL A 52 0.29 -3.31 24.94
C VAL A 52 1.74 -3.51 24.48
N LEU A 53 2.71 -3.58 25.39
CA LEU A 53 4.12 -3.82 25.05
C LEU A 53 4.36 -5.23 24.49
N ILE A 54 3.75 -6.26 25.08
CA ILE A 54 3.77 -7.62 24.54
C ILE A 54 3.15 -7.63 23.15
N ASP A 55 2.01 -6.97 22.98
CA ASP A 55 1.37 -6.84 21.68
C ASP A 55 2.22 -6.03 20.72
N MET A 56 3.01 -5.04 21.12
CA MET A 56 3.91 -4.29 20.25
C MET A 56 5.09 -5.16 19.76
N VAL A 57 5.76 -5.86 20.68
CA VAL A 57 6.96 -6.66 20.40
C VAL A 57 6.61 -8.00 19.75
N CYS A 58 5.62 -8.70 20.30
CA CYS A 58 5.17 -9.99 19.82
C CYS A 58 4.05 -9.86 18.78
N SER A 59 3.74 -8.65 18.29
CA SER A 59 2.62 -8.42 17.37
C SER A 59 2.70 -9.30 16.15
N LYS A 60 1.92 -10.37 16.20
CA LYS A 60 1.48 -11.16 15.05
C LYS A 60 0.64 -10.31 14.07
N ARG A 61 0.29 -9.06 14.44
CA ARG A 61 -0.41 -8.06 13.61
C ARG A 61 0.50 -7.28 12.66
N LYS A 62 1.77 -7.04 13.02
CA LYS A 62 2.69 -6.24 12.18
C LYS A 62 3.74 -7.11 11.48
N SER A 63 4.59 -7.87 12.16
CA SER A 63 5.81 -8.38 11.50
C SER A 63 5.70 -9.79 10.87
N THR A 64 5.03 -10.77 11.48
CA THR A 64 5.32 -12.19 11.16
C THR A 64 4.27 -12.96 10.35
N ARG A 65 3.18 -12.32 9.90
CA ARG A 65 2.15 -12.96 9.04
C ARG A 65 1.85 -12.25 7.73
N ARG A 66 2.57 -11.18 7.41
CA ARG A 66 2.45 -10.48 6.12
C ARG A 66 2.97 -11.32 4.94
N PRO A 67 4.09 -12.07 5.03
CA PRO A 67 4.57 -12.87 3.91
C PRO A 67 3.73 -14.11 3.63
N SER A 68 3.08 -14.71 4.62
CA SER A 68 2.30 -15.94 4.42
C SER A 68 0.88 -15.69 3.90
N ILE A 69 0.30 -14.51 4.16
CA ILE A 69 -0.93 -14.06 3.47
C ILE A 69 -0.60 -13.67 2.02
N ALA A 70 0.57 -13.07 1.78
CA ALA A 70 1.09 -12.73 0.45
C ALA A 70 1.44 -13.93 -0.43
N LEU A 71 2.06 -14.96 0.13
CA LEU A 71 2.45 -16.14 -0.64
C LEU A 71 1.23 -16.92 -1.16
N MET A 72 0.10 -16.85 -0.44
CA MET A 72 -1.14 -17.50 -0.85
C MET A 72 -1.97 -16.63 -1.82
N SER A 73 -1.71 -15.31 -1.86
CA SER A 73 -2.51 -14.35 -2.61
C SER A 73 -2.25 -14.35 -4.12
N ARG A 74 -1.28 -15.08 -4.68
CA ARG A 74 -1.16 -15.16 -6.15
C ARG A 74 -2.06 -16.23 -6.80
N SER A 75 -2.49 -17.21 -6.01
CA SER A 75 -3.21 -18.39 -6.50
C SER A 75 -4.63 -18.52 -5.90
N MET A 76 -4.93 -17.79 -4.82
CA MET A 76 -6.23 -17.79 -4.12
C MET A 76 -7.38 -17.02 -4.80
N PHE A 77 -7.11 -16.18 -5.80
CA PHE A 77 -8.09 -15.18 -6.28
C PHE A 77 -8.91 -15.60 -7.51
N ARG A 78 -9.11 -16.91 -7.74
CA ARG A 78 -9.87 -17.42 -8.90
C ARG A 78 -11.26 -17.97 -8.57
N TRP A 79 -11.82 -17.75 -7.38
CA TRP A 79 -13.18 -18.20 -7.07
C TRP A 79 -14.17 -17.04 -6.89
N GLU A 80 -15.42 -17.32 -7.25
CA GLU A 80 -16.52 -16.37 -7.15
C GLU A 80 -16.74 -15.88 -5.72
N ASN A 81 -17.01 -14.57 -5.62
CA ASN A 81 -17.34 -13.91 -4.36
C ASN A 81 -18.61 -14.51 -3.72
N GLY A 82 -18.58 -14.69 -2.40
CA GLY A 82 -19.77 -14.91 -1.57
C GLY A 82 -20.00 -16.35 -1.07
N ARG A 83 -19.71 -17.38 -1.87
CA ARG A 83 -19.92 -18.78 -1.43
C ARG A 83 -18.77 -19.35 -0.58
N GLY A 84 -17.56 -18.83 -0.81
CA GLY A 84 -16.34 -19.33 -0.17
C GLY A 84 -15.91 -20.71 -0.67
N ILE A 85 -14.68 -21.11 -0.37
CA ILE A 85 -14.07 -22.38 -0.76
C ILE A 85 -13.66 -23.18 0.47
N ALA A 86 -13.73 -24.51 0.39
CA ALA A 86 -13.26 -25.37 1.46
C ALA A 86 -11.74 -25.27 1.62
N TYR A 87 -11.22 -25.30 2.85
CA TYR A 87 -9.77 -25.27 3.10
C TYR A 87 -9.01 -26.39 2.38
N ALA A 88 -9.58 -27.61 2.36
CA ALA A 88 -8.96 -28.76 1.72
C ALA A 88 -8.85 -28.62 0.20
N GLU A 89 -9.91 -28.09 -0.43
CA GLU A 89 -9.92 -27.85 -1.87
C GLU A 89 -8.92 -26.76 -2.25
N LEU A 90 -8.85 -25.70 -1.44
CA LEU A 90 -7.86 -24.66 -1.58
C LEU A 90 -6.43 -25.19 -1.41
N ALA A 91 -6.18 -25.98 -0.38
CA ALA A 91 -4.89 -26.60 -0.15
C ALA A 91 -4.43 -27.45 -1.33
N ARG A 92 -5.35 -28.21 -1.94
CA ARG A 92 -5.13 -28.98 -3.16
C ARG A 92 -4.75 -28.11 -4.36
N GLN A 93 -5.47 -26.99 -4.58
CA GLN A 93 -5.16 -26.06 -5.67
C GLN A 93 -3.79 -25.39 -5.51
N LEU A 94 -3.37 -25.14 -4.28
CA LEU A 94 -2.09 -24.51 -3.95
C LEU A 94 -0.93 -25.51 -3.84
N GLY A 95 -1.19 -26.81 -3.83
CA GLY A 95 -0.15 -27.83 -3.62
C GLY A 95 0.49 -27.78 -2.24
N VAL A 96 -0.23 -27.32 -1.21
CA VAL A 96 0.27 -27.20 0.18
C VAL A 96 -0.61 -28.00 1.14
N SER A 97 -0.12 -28.25 2.36
CA SER A 97 -0.90 -29.02 3.35
C SER A 97 -2.15 -28.28 3.81
N ASP A 98 -3.27 -29.01 3.93
CA ASP A 98 -4.55 -28.52 4.47
C ASP A 98 -4.39 -27.88 5.85
N ARG A 99 -3.58 -28.52 6.71
CA ARG A 99 -3.26 -28.00 8.05
C ARG A 99 -2.59 -26.63 7.99
N ALA A 100 -1.58 -26.45 7.13
CA ALA A 100 -0.88 -25.17 7.01
C ALA A 100 -1.81 -24.08 6.47
N VAL A 101 -2.58 -24.38 5.42
CA VAL A 101 -3.56 -23.46 4.82
C VAL A 101 -4.60 -23.01 5.85
N THR A 102 -5.17 -23.96 6.57
CA THR A 102 -6.18 -23.70 7.60
C THR A 102 -5.62 -22.81 8.71
N GLN A 103 -4.40 -23.09 9.20
CA GLN A 103 -3.77 -22.27 10.25
C GLN A 103 -3.46 -20.85 9.79
N LEU A 104 -3.01 -20.69 8.55
CA LEU A 104 -2.74 -19.37 7.97
C LEU A 104 -4.02 -18.57 7.76
N LEU A 105 -5.05 -19.18 7.19
CA LEU A 105 -6.32 -18.51 6.91
C LEU A 105 -7.06 -18.14 8.19
N ARG A 106 -7.10 -19.01 9.20
CA ARG A 106 -7.69 -18.66 10.51
C ARG A 106 -7.00 -17.48 11.17
N ALA A 107 -5.68 -17.39 11.05
CA ALA A 107 -4.96 -16.22 11.52
C ALA A 107 -5.32 -14.96 10.72
N ALA A 108 -5.47 -15.07 9.40
CA ALA A 108 -5.90 -13.95 8.56
C ALA A 108 -7.35 -13.51 8.84
N ILE A 109 -8.25 -14.45 9.16
CA ILE A 109 -9.63 -14.20 9.59
C ILE A 109 -9.66 -13.43 10.91
N ALA A 110 -8.79 -13.79 11.87
CA ALA A 110 -8.67 -13.05 13.14
C ALA A 110 -8.28 -11.58 12.94
N HIS A 111 -7.64 -11.26 11.81
CA HIS A 111 -7.28 -9.90 11.38
C HIS A 111 -8.24 -9.30 10.34
N ARG A 112 -9.40 -9.94 10.08
CA ARG A 112 -10.43 -9.49 9.15
C ARG A 112 -9.99 -9.40 7.68
N VAL A 113 -8.86 -10.03 7.33
CA VAL A 113 -8.37 -10.09 5.94
C VAL A 113 -9.19 -11.10 5.12
N PHE A 114 -9.70 -12.15 5.73
CA PHE A 114 -10.68 -13.07 5.13
C PHE A 114 -11.85 -13.29 6.09
N LEU A 115 -12.88 -13.99 5.62
CA LEU A 115 -14.02 -14.42 6.42
C LEU A 115 -14.15 -15.94 6.40
N GLU A 116 -14.66 -16.52 7.48
CA GLU A 116 -15.15 -17.91 7.47
C GLU A 116 -16.65 -17.87 7.22
N SER A 117 -17.08 -18.18 5.98
CA SER A 117 -18.51 -18.12 5.62
C SER A 117 -19.33 -19.19 6.33
N ARG A 118 -18.70 -20.35 6.55
CA ARG A 118 -19.18 -21.48 7.35
C ARG A 118 -17.99 -22.31 7.82
N PRO A 119 -18.12 -23.14 8.87
CA PRO A 119 -17.02 -23.94 9.37
C PRO A 119 -16.32 -24.73 8.26
N GLY A 120 -15.01 -24.53 8.12
CA GLY A 120 -14.20 -25.22 7.10
C GLY A 120 -14.12 -24.52 5.74
N TYR A 121 -14.74 -23.35 5.58
CA TYR A 121 -14.77 -22.59 4.33
C TYR A 121 -14.24 -21.16 4.51
N VAL A 122 -13.41 -20.71 3.58
CA VAL A 122 -12.92 -19.33 3.54
C VAL A 122 -13.59 -18.52 2.43
N ALA A 123 -13.92 -17.27 2.70
CA ALA A 123 -14.46 -16.31 1.76
C ALA A 123 -13.70 -14.97 1.80
N HIS A 124 -13.82 -14.18 0.74
CA HIS A 124 -13.24 -12.85 0.71
C HIS A 124 -13.95 -11.89 1.68
N SER A 125 -13.13 -11.07 2.33
CA SER A 125 -13.57 -9.83 2.99
C SER A 125 -13.32 -8.66 2.03
N ALA A 126 -13.78 -7.46 2.39
CA ALA A 126 -13.41 -6.24 1.66
C ALA A 126 -11.88 -6.07 1.59
N ALA A 127 -11.18 -6.36 2.69
CA ALA A 127 -9.73 -6.23 2.79
C ALA A 127 -8.98 -7.21 1.87
N SER A 128 -9.36 -8.48 1.79
CA SER A 128 -8.72 -9.40 0.82
C SER A 128 -9.07 -9.08 -0.62
N GLN A 129 -10.22 -8.47 -0.92
CA GLN A 129 -10.50 -7.98 -2.28
C GLN A 129 -9.58 -6.84 -2.67
N MET A 130 -9.30 -5.90 -1.76
CA MET A 130 -8.33 -4.84 -2.02
C MET A 130 -6.94 -5.44 -2.30
N LEU A 131 -6.48 -6.40 -1.50
CA LEU A 131 -5.21 -7.08 -1.78
C LEU A 131 -5.17 -7.81 -3.13
N ALA A 132 -6.32 -8.21 -3.68
CA ALA A 132 -6.43 -8.96 -4.93
C ALA A 132 -6.45 -8.06 -6.17
N LYS A 133 -7.13 -6.93 -6.08
CA LYS A 133 -7.48 -6.08 -7.23
C LYS A 133 -6.75 -4.74 -7.25
N ASP A 134 -6.22 -4.33 -6.11
CA ASP A 134 -5.76 -2.96 -5.87
C ASP A 134 -4.23 -2.86 -5.76
N TRP A 135 -3.68 -1.67 -6.02
CA TRP A 135 -2.24 -1.37 -5.84
C TRP A 135 -1.77 -1.67 -4.41
N MET A 136 -2.70 -1.65 -3.45
CA MET A 136 -2.47 -2.03 -2.06
C MET A 136 -1.86 -3.43 -1.91
N GLY A 137 -2.19 -4.38 -2.81
CA GLY A 137 -1.54 -5.68 -2.87
C GLY A 137 -0.04 -5.57 -3.15
N ALA A 138 0.38 -4.74 -4.12
CA ALA A 138 1.80 -4.55 -4.39
C ALA A 138 2.52 -3.84 -3.21
N VAL A 139 1.88 -2.89 -2.53
CA VAL A 139 2.45 -2.26 -1.32
C VAL A 139 2.68 -3.25 -0.19
N VAL A 140 1.63 -3.96 0.18
CA VAL A 140 1.66 -4.84 1.36
C VAL A 140 2.55 -6.05 1.12
N LEU A 141 2.63 -6.54 -0.12
CA LEU A 141 3.26 -7.82 -0.43
C LEU A 141 4.68 -7.67 -1.00
N ASP A 142 4.97 -6.60 -1.75
CA ASP A 142 6.29 -6.41 -2.35
C ASP A 142 7.11 -5.31 -1.65
N ILE A 143 6.47 -4.19 -1.30
CA ILE A 143 7.18 -2.96 -0.89
C ILE A 143 7.45 -2.92 0.62
N SER A 144 6.43 -3.09 1.45
CA SER A 144 6.57 -3.03 2.91
C SER A 144 7.55 -4.05 3.48
N PRO A 145 7.53 -5.34 3.08
CA PRO A 145 8.52 -6.33 3.55
C PRO A 145 9.94 -6.00 3.13
N PHE A 146 10.10 -5.40 1.94
CA PHE A 146 11.41 -4.95 1.48
C PHE A 146 11.95 -3.87 2.41
N PHE A 147 11.19 -2.81 2.67
CA PHE A 147 11.65 -1.71 3.52
C PHE A 147 11.95 -2.18 4.95
N GLU A 148 11.12 -3.05 5.53
CA GLU A 148 11.37 -3.62 6.87
C GLU A 148 12.68 -4.41 6.91
N LEU A 149 12.93 -5.29 5.94
CA LEU A 149 14.14 -6.10 5.87
C LEU A 149 15.38 -5.27 5.51
N HIS A 150 15.21 -4.28 4.63
CA HIS A 150 16.29 -3.43 4.15
C HIS A 150 16.79 -2.48 5.24
N LEU A 151 15.87 -1.80 5.94
CA LEU A 151 16.21 -0.95 7.09
C LEU A 151 16.94 -1.74 8.20
N ALA A 152 16.52 -2.99 8.43
CA ALA A 152 17.20 -3.87 9.39
C ALA A 152 18.63 -4.26 8.95
N ARG A 153 18.89 -4.34 7.65
CA ARG A 153 20.22 -4.70 7.09
C ARG A 153 21.17 -3.51 7.01
N THR A 154 20.66 -2.31 6.71
CA THR A 154 21.45 -1.07 6.61
C THR A 154 21.88 -0.52 7.97
N ALA A 155 21.22 -0.93 9.07
CA ALA A 155 21.63 -0.55 10.42
C ALA A 155 22.95 -1.18 10.88
N ASP A 156 23.38 -2.29 10.23
CA ASP A 156 24.50 -3.12 10.70
C ASP A 156 25.77 -3.06 9.84
N HIS A 157 25.77 -2.41 8.68
CA HIS A 157 26.90 -2.49 7.75
C HIS A 157 27.38 -1.10 7.32
N GLY A 158 28.55 -0.70 7.80
CA GLY A 158 29.34 0.41 7.25
C GLY A 158 29.89 0.15 5.84
N GLY A 159 29.13 -0.53 4.98
CA GLY A 159 29.43 -0.82 3.58
C GLY A 159 28.34 -0.29 2.65
N LYS A 160 28.68 -0.09 1.37
CA LYS A 160 27.83 0.51 0.30
C LYS A 160 26.34 0.21 0.52
N LEU A 161 25.55 1.25 0.76
CA LEU A 161 24.09 1.17 0.81
C LEU A 161 23.59 0.73 -0.57
N GLU A 162 23.24 -0.55 -0.72
CA GLU A 162 22.42 -0.99 -1.83
C GLU A 162 21.07 -0.29 -1.69
N THR A 163 20.66 0.54 -2.65
CA THR A 163 19.38 1.25 -2.50
C THR A 163 18.22 0.31 -2.81
N PHE A 164 17.01 0.69 -2.38
CA PHE A 164 15.79 0.01 -2.81
C PHE A 164 15.70 -0.11 -4.34
N TYR A 165 16.08 0.96 -5.05
CA TYR A 165 16.08 1.04 -6.51
C TYR A 165 17.00 -0.03 -7.14
N ASN A 166 18.22 -0.18 -6.63
CA ASN A 166 19.15 -1.21 -7.09
C ASN A 166 18.57 -2.63 -7.00
N THR A 167 17.70 -2.88 -6.02
CA THR A 167 17.08 -4.20 -5.84
C THR A 167 15.90 -4.42 -6.77
N ILE A 168 15.03 -3.42 -6.96
CA ILE A 168 13.88 -3.56 -7.86
C ILE A 168 14.28 -3.62 -9.34
N ASP A 169 15.40 -3.00 -9.73
CA ASP A 169 15.91 -3.08 -11.11
C ASP A 169 16.30 -4.49 -11.53
N ARG A 170 16.77 -5.31 -10.57
CA ARG A 170 17.08 -6.73 -10.81
C ARG A 170 15.83 -7.60 -10.94
N GLU A 171 14.66 -7.08 -10.59
CA GLU A 171 13.38 -7.80 -10.58
C GLU A 171 12.32 -7.02 -11.40
N PRO A 172 12.30 -7.12 -12.74
CA PRO A 172 11.47 -6.28 -13.62
C PRO A 172 9.97 -6.30 -13.30
N GLU A 173 9.46 -7.47 -12.91
CA GLU A 173 8.06 -7.63 -12.47
C GLU A 173 7.76 -6.87 -11.18
N ARG A 174 8.72 -6.78 -10.26
CA ARG A 174 8.59 -6.00 -9.02
C ARG A 174 8.72 -4.50 -9.31
N ALA A 175 9.64 -4.09 -10.18
CA ALA A 175 9.75 -2.70 -10.66
C ALA A 175 8.44 -2.22 -11.32
N ARG A 176 7.83 -3.04 -12.18
CA ARG A 176 6.53 -2.71 -12.81
C ARG A 176 5.42 -2.50 -11.79
N ARG A 177 5.34 -3.36 -10.76
CA ARG A 177 4.34 -3.23 -9.69
C ARG A 177 4.64 -2.03 -8.79
N PHE A 178 5.91 -1.76 -8.49
CA PHE A 178 6.33 -0.58 -7.75
C PHE A 178 5.93 0.71 -8.48
N ALA A 179 6.19 0.80 -9.79
CA ALA A 179 5.78 1.94 -10.60
C ALA A 179 4.26 2.14 -10.61
N ALA A 180 3.48 1.05 -10.73
CA ALA A 180 2.02 1.10 -10.66
C ALA A 180 1.52 1.60 -9.29
N VAL A 181 2.19 1.22 -8.20
CA VAL A 181 1.91 1.73 -6.85
C VAL A 181 2.22 3.22 -6.75
N MET A 182 3.40 3.66 -7.20
CA MET A 182 3.81 5.06 -7.12
C MET A 182 2.84 5.97 -7.89
N SER A 183 2.41 5.55 -9.08
CA SER A 183 1.39 6.27 -9.86
C SER A 183 0.06 6.40 -9.10
N HIS A 184 -0.34 5.36 -8.36
CA HIS A 184 -1.57 5.44 -7.56
C HIS A 184 -1.40 6.29 -6.30
N PHE A 185 -0.23 6.29 -5.66
CA PHE A 185 0.04 7.21 -4.55
C PHE A 185 -0.08 8.67 -4.99
N GLN A 186 0.40 9.03 -6.20
CA GLN A 186 0.23 10.38 -6.78
C GLN A 186 -1.24 10.75 -7.04
N GLN A 187 -2.12 9.75 -7.13
CA GLN A 187 -3.58 9.91 -7.26
C GLN A 187 -4.30 9.85 -5.90
N GLY A 188 -3.60 9.59 -4.79
CA GLY A 188 -4.16 9.55 -3.46
C GLY A 188 -4.30 10.93 -2.84
N ASP A 189 -5.39 11.15 -2.08
CA ASP A 189 -5.81 12.46 -1.56
C ASP A 189 -4.72 13.25 -0.79
N GLY A 190 -3.83 12.57 -0.06
CA GLY A 190 -2.74 13.19 0.69
C GLY A 190 -1.49 13.56 -0.14
N TYR A 191 -1.39 13.11 -1.39
CA TYR A 191 -0.25 13.34 -2.29
C TYR A 191 -0.70 13.86 -3.67
N TYR A 192 -1.94 14.30 -3.77
CA TYR A 192 -2.56 14.64 -5.03
C TYR A 192 -1.86 15.83 -5.70
N VAL A 193 -1.67 15.74 -7.02
CA VAL A 193 -1.00 16.76 -7.83
C VAL A 193 -1.64 18.16 -7.68
N HIS A 194 -2.94 18.24 -7.38
CA HIS A 194 -3.65 19.51 -7.19
C HIS A 194 -3.04 20.36 -6.07
N HIS A 195 -2.51 19.75 -5.01
CA HIS A 195 -1.87 20.50 -3.92
C HIS A 195 -0.66 21.31 -4.40
N VAL A 196 0.09 20.78 -5.38
CA VAL A 196 1.25 21.46 -5.97
C VAL A 196 0.80 22.47 -7.03
N VAL A 197 -0.17 22.09 -7.86
CA VAL A 197 -0.74 22.96 -8.89
C VAL A 197 -1.39 24.20 -8.27
N GLU A 198 -2.06 24.08 -7.13
CA GLU A 198 -2.80 25.18 -6.48
C GLU A 198 -2.06 25.81 -5.30
N GLY A 199 -1.07 25.12 -4.73
CA GLY A 199 -0.33 25.57 -3.56
C GLY A 199 0.82 26.55 -3.84
N TYR A 200 1.13 26.81 -5.11
CA TYR A 200 2.17 27.76 -5.53
C TYR A 200 1.63 28.73 -6.59
N ASP A 201 2.09 29.98 -6.53
CA ASP A 201 1.70 31.01 -7.51
C ASP A 201 2.51 30.88 -8.82
N TRP A 202 2.19 29.84 -9.59
CA TRP A 202 2.82 29.56 -10.88
C TRP A 202 2.65 30.69 -11.90
N ALA A 203 1.61 31.53 -11.75
CA ALA A 203 1.35 32.66 -12.64
C ALA A 203 2.33 33.82 -12.45
N ALA A 204 2.99 33.91 -11.29
CA ALA A 204 3.99 34.95 -11.02
C ALA A 204 5.30 34.73 -11.79
N LEU A 205 5.52 33.53 -12.34
CA LEU A 205 6.71 33.22 -13.12
C LEU A 205 6.66 33.92 -14.48
N SER A 206 7.84 34.32 -14.97
CA SER A 206 7.94 35.02 -16.25
C SER A 206 7.60 34.09 -17.42
N ARG A 207 7.08 34.67 -18.51
CA ARG A 207 6.88 33.94 -19.77
C ARG A 207 8.20 33.31 -20.23
N GLY A 208 8.18 32.01 -20.50
CA GLY A 208 9.35 31.24 -20.89
C GLY A 208 10.22 30.81 -19.72
N ALA A 209 9.80 31.02 -18.47
CA ALA A 209 10.49 30.45 -17.31
C ALA A 209 10.54 28.92 -17.43
N VAL A 210 11.70 28.35 -17.09
CA VAL A 210 11.96 26.92 -17.13
C VAL A 210 11.87 26.36 -15.72
N VAL A 211 10.98 25.40 -15.53
CA VAL A 211 10.83 24.60 -14.31
C VAL A 211 11.56 23.27 -14.51
N VAL A 212 12.47 22.94 -13.60
CA VAL A 212 13.19 21.67 -13.60
C VAL A 212 12.60 20.76 -12.53
N ASP A 213 11.96 19.69 -12.95
CA ASP A 213 11.31 18.69 -12.11
C ASP A 213 12.28 17.55 -11.81
N VAL A 214 12.97 17.64 -10.66
CA VAL A 214 14.01 16.70 -10.23
C VAL A 214 13.39 15.53 -9.47
N GLY A 215 13.55 14.31 -10.00
CA GLY A 215 12.84 13.12 -9.52
C GLY A 215 11.38 13.05 -10.01
N GLY A 216 11.08 13.69 -11.14
CA GLY A 216 9.71 13.84 -11.65
C GLY A 216 9.11 12.57 -12.26
N SER A 217 9.86 11.47 -12.32
CA SER A 217 9.44 10.19 -12.88
C SER A 217 8.88 10.32 -14.31
N HIS A 218 7.58 10.08 -14.50
CA HIS A 218 6.91 10.20 -15.80
C HIS A 218 6.47 11.64 -16.13
N GLY A 219 6.64 12.59 -15.20
CA GLY A 219 6.36 14.01 -15.40
C GLY A 219 4.91 14.42 -15.16
N ASP A 220 4.07 13.59 -14.53
CA ASP A 220 2.64 13.84 -14.36
C ASP A 220 2.34 15.19 -13.69
N THR A 221 3.12 15.55 -12.66
CA THR A 221 3.03 16.87 -11.99
C THR A 221 3.37 18.01 -12.95
N SER A 222 4.48 17.88 -13.68
CA SER A 222 4.91 18.87 -14.68
C SER A 222 3.87 19.09 -15.78
N VAL A 223 3.26 18.00 -16.27
CA VAL A 223 2.18 18.05 -17.28
C VAL A 223 0.97 18.81 -16.74
N ALA A 224 0.51 18.49 -15.53
CA ALA A 224 -0.65 19.14 -14.93
C ALA A 224 -0.46 20.65 -14.73
N ILE A 225 0.75 21.10 -14.37
CA ILE A 225 1.06 22.53 -14.26
C ILE A 225 1.14 23.17 -15.65
N ALA A 226 1.78 22.50 -16.62
CA ALA A 226 1.92 23.02 -17.99
C ALA A 226 0.57 23.23 -18.70
N GLU A 227 -0.41 22.35 -18.46
CA GLU A 227 -1.77 22.47 -19.01
C GLU A 227 -2.47 23.76 -18.53
N ARG A 228 -2.23 24.17 -17.28
CA ARG A 228 -2.84 25.38 -16.69
C ARG A 228 -2.03 26.65 -16.95
N TRP A 229 -0.71 26.55 -17.10
CA TRP A 229 0.18 27.66 -17.40
C TRP A 229 1.10 27.37 -18.61
N PRO A 230 0.56 27.43 -19.84
CA PRO A 230 1.28 27.05 -21.06
C PRO A 230 2.41 28.03 -21.44
N HIS A 231 2.61 29.09 -20.66
CA HIS A 231 3.72 30.03 -20.83
C HIS A 231 5.02 29.55 -20.15
N LEU A 232 4.95 28.49 -19.35
CA LEU A 232 6.09 27.87 -18.68
C LEU A 232 6.66 26.73 -19.52
N GLN A 233 7.94 26.42 -19.31
CA GLN A 233 8.63 25.29 -19.92
C GLN A 233 9.05 24.31 -18.82
N PHE A 234 9.02 23.01 -19.12
CA PHE A 234 9.34 21.97 -18.15
C PHE A 234 10.47 21.08 -18.65
N VAL A 235 11.40 20.76 -17.75
CA VAL A 235 12.44 19.75 -17.93
C VAL A 235 12.30 18.73 -16.82
N VAL A 236 11.89 17.52 -17.15
CA VAL A 236 11.76 16.42 -16.19
C VAL A 236 13.09 15.65 -16.13
N GLN A 237 13.66 15.54 -14.95
CA GLN A 237 14.91 14.83 -14.69
C GLN A 237 14.63 13.66 -13.76
N ASP A 238 14.96 12.45 -14.20
CA ASP A 238 14.91 11.25 -13.37
C ASP A 238 16.08 10.32 -13.72
N LEU A 239 16.30 9.31 -12.89
CA LEU A 239 17.26 8.25 -13.16
C LEU A 239 16.81 7.49 -14.42
N THR A 240 17.69 7.37 -15.39
CA THR A 240 17.47 6.44 -16.49
C THR A 240 17.53 5.02 -15.92
N MET A 241 16.67 4.12 -16.38
CA MET A 241 16.73 2.69 -16.03
C MET A 241 18.15 2.10 -16.22
N LEU A 242 18.92 2.67 -17.17
CA LEU A 242 20.34 2.38 -17.43
C LEU A 242 21.34 3.03 -16.46
N ALA A 243 21.06 4.20 -15.88
CA ALA A 243 21.96 4.87 -14.93
C ALA A 243 22.04 4.15 -13.57
N LEU A 244 21.00 3.39 -13.21
CA LEU A 244 20.99 2.52 -12.04
C LEU A 244 21.96 1.33 -12.16
N PHE A 245 22.32 0.91 -13.39
CA PHE A 245 23.35 -0.11 -13.61
C PHE A 245 24.77 0.40 -13.35
N ASN A 246 25.02 1.70 -13.53
CA ASN A 246 26.37 2.29 -13.47
C ASN A 246 26.64 3.08 -12.19
N ALA A 247 25.64 3.28 -11.32
CA ALA A 247 25.83 3.97 -10.04
C ALA A 247 26.71 3.16 -9.05
N GLY A 248 26.92 1.86 -9.30
CA GLY A 248 27.86 1.02 -8.55
C GLY A 248 29.34 1.26 -8.90
N ASP A 249 29.62 1.77 -10.10
CA ASP A 249 30.96 1.71 -10.72
C ASP A 249 31.65 3.09 -10.87
N ARG A 250 30.98 4.20 -10.53
CA ARG A 250 31.51 5.57 -10.75
C ARG A 250 32.34 6.17 -9.59
N GLU A 251 32.70 5.40 -8.56
CA GLU A 251 33.59 5.87 -7.48
C GLU A 251 34.96 5.17 -7.46
N ALA A 252 35.43 4.67 -8.60
CA ALA A 252 36.75 4.05 -8.72
C ALA A 252 37.73 4.81 -9.64
N GLU A 253 37.41 6.02 -10.07
CA GLU A 253 38.33 6.91 -10.79
C GLU A 253 38.20 8.33 -10.26
N ASP A 254 38.94 8.61 -9.17
CA ASP A 254 39.83 9.76 -9.01
C ASP A 254 40.65 9.62 -7.70
#